data_AF-A0A352WSJ7-F1
#
_entry.id   AF-A0A352WSJ7-F1
#
_cell.length_a   1.000
_cell.length_b   1.000
_cell.length_c   1.000
_cell.angle_alpha   90.00
_cell.angle_beta   90.00
_cell.angle_gamma   90.00
#
_symmetry.space_group_name_H-M   'P 1'
#
loop_
_entity.id
_entity.type
_entity.pdbx_description
1 polymer ?
#
loop_
_entity_poly.entity_id
_entity_poly.type
_entity_poly.pdbx_seq_one_letter_code
_entity_poly.pdbx_strand_id
1 'polypeptide(L)' 'IMKIIVDYKRNRLLGIHMIGSYASEIIYGAAMMIGREMRIDDIKKLVFPHPSVSEVLREMMFL' A
#
# COMPACT_ATOMS: atom_id res chain seq x y z
N ILE A 1 -7.07 -2.70 10.43
CA ILE A 1 -5.88 -3.59 10.40
C ILE A 1 -5.47 -3.77 8.96
N MET A 2 -4.17 -3.66 8.65
CA MET A 2 -3.61 -3.86 7.31
C MET A 2 -2.42 -4.80 7.41
N LYS A 3 -2.34 -5.77 6.49
CA LYS A 3 -1.20 -6.67 6.30
C LYS A 3 -0.70 -6.51 4.88
N ILE A 4 0.62 -6.44 4.71
CA ILE A 4 1.28 -6.25 3.42
C ILE A 4 2.19 -7.44 3.13
N ILE A 5 2.27 -7.86 1.87
CA ILE A 5 3.16 -8.92 1.39
C ILE A 5 4.09 -8.30 0.35
N VAL A 6 5.40 -8.47 0.56
CA VAL A 6 6.44 -7.87 -0.28
C VAL A 6 7.37 -8.96 -0.81
N ASP A 7 7.74 -8.87 -2.09
CA ASP A 7 8.80 -9.68 -2.68
C ASP A 7 10.17 -9.12 -2.24
N TYR A 8 10.84 -9.83 -1.34
CA TYR A 8 12.15 -9.39 -0.82
C TYR A 8 13.22 -9.28 -1.91
N LYS A 9 13.20 -10.16 -2.91
CA LYS A 9 14.24 -10.18 -3.96
C LYS A 9 14.07 -9.01 -4.93
N ARG A 10 12.84 -8.68 -5.29
CA ARG A 10 12.53 -7.63 -6.29
C ARG A 10 12.17 -6.28 -5.66
N ASN A 11 11.97 -6.25 -4.34
CA ASN A 11 11.48 -5.12 -3.55
C ASN A 11 10.15 -4.56 -4.07
N ARG A 12 9.20 -5.41 -4.46
CA ARG A 12 7.89 -5.01 -5.01
C ARG A 12 6.72 -5.48 -4.15
N LEU A 13 5.63 -4.74 -4.20
CA LEU A 13 4.38 -5.09 -3.53
C LEU A 13 3.72 -6.29 -4.22
N LEU A 14 3.44 -7.36 -3.46
CA LEU A 14 2.75 -8.56 -3.96
C LEU A 14 1.27 -8.59 -3.61
N GLY A 15 0.90 -8.05 -2.45
CA GLY A 15 -0.47 -8.17 -1.95
C GLY A 15 -0.71 -7.35 -0.68
N ILE A 16 -1.98 -7.03 -0.45
CA ILE A 16 -2.44 -6.36 0.77
C ILE A 16 -3.73 -7.04 1.23
N HIS A 17 -3.88 -7.23 2.55
CA HIS A 17 -5.13 -7.61 3.19
C HIS A 17 -5.53 -6.52 4.19
N MET A 18 -6.77 -6.05 4.11
CA MET A 18 -7.29 -4.98 4.96
C MET A 18 -8.62 -5.36 5.63
N ILE A 19 -8.79 -4.93 6.87
CA ILE A 19 -10.04 -4.99 7.63
C ILE A 19 -10.27 -3.61 8.25
N GLY A 20 -11.38 -2.95 7.89
CA GLY A 20 -11.76 -1.62 8.40
C GLY A 20 -12.75 -0.90 7.48
N SER A 21 -13.34 0.20 7.96
CA SER A 21 -14.44 0.90 7.28
C SER A 21 -14.11 1.46 5.89
N TYR A 22 -12.84 1.77 5.62
CA TYR A 22 -12.38 2.36 4.35
C TYR A 22 -11.64 1.37 3.44
N ALA A 23 -11.76 0.07 3.72
CA ALA A 23 -11.02 -0.95 2.98
C ALA A 23 -11.43 -0.98 1.49
N SER A 24 -12.71 -0.76 1.18
CA SER A 24 -13.26 -0.73 -0.18
C SER A 24 -12.70 0.42 -1.04
N GLU A 25 -12.37 1.55 -0.43
CA GLU A 25 -11.86 2.73 -1.11
C GLU A 25 -10.34 2.60 -1.31
N ILE A 26 -9.64 2.06 -0.31
CA ILE A 26 -8.18 1.90 -0.35
C ILE A 26 -7.75 0.73 -1.25
N ILE A 27 -8.57 -0.33 -1.35
CA ILE A 27 -8.20 -1.54 -2.12
C ILE A 27 -7.98 -1.24 -3.60
N TYR A 28 -8.66 -0.23 -4.16
CA TYR A 28 -8.45 0.21 -5.54
C TYR A 28 -7.01 0.70 -5.76
N GLY A 29 -6.49 1.56 -4.87
CA GLY A 29 -5.11 2.05 -4.94
C GLY A 29 -4.09 0.93 -4.76
N ALA A 30 -4.35 0.02 -3.81
CA ALA A 30 -3.52 -1.16 -3.59
C ALA A 30 -3.46 -2.07 -4.84
N ALA A 31 -4.60 -2.35 -5.46
CA ALA A 31 -4.69 -3.14 -6.68
C ALA A 31 -3.91 -2.50 -7.83
N MET A 32 -3.99 -1.17 -7.98
CA MET A 32 -3.21 -0.45 -8.99
C MET A 32 -1.70 -0.59 -8.76
N MET A 33 -1.25 -0.46 -7.51
CA MET A 33 0.18 -0.58 -7.16
C MET A 33 0.72 -1.99 -7.42
N ILE A 34 -0.06 -3.03 -7.10
CA ILE A 34 0.28 -4.43 -7.38
C ILE A 34 0.32 -4.67 -8.90
N GLY A 35 -0.70 -4.22 -9.63
CA GLY A 35 -0.78 -4.37 -11.09
C GLY A 35 0.32 -3.63 -11.85
N ARG A 36 0.91 -2.59 -11.24
CA ARG A 36 2.08 -1.87 -11.74
C ARG A 36 3.42 -2.37 -11.20
N GLU A 37 3.40 -3.46 -10.43
CA GLU A 37 4.58 -4.05 -9.80
C GLU A 37 5.44 -3.02 -9.03
N MET A 38 4.79 -2.06 -8.38
CA MET A 38 5.49 -0.93 -7.76
C MET A 38 6.46 -1.38 -6.69
N ARG A 39 7.65 -0.76 -6.68
CA ARG A 39 8.66 -1.01 -5.66
C ARG A 39 8.32 -0.27 -4.38
N ILE A 40 8.70 -0.84 -3.23
CA ILE A 40 8.41 -0.25 -1.92
C ILE A 40 9.00 1.16 -1.80
N ASP A 41 10.20 1.36 -2.35
CA ASP A 41 10.88 2.67 -2.36
C ASP A 41 10.14 3.73 -3.18
N ASP A 42 9.41 3.32 -4.20
CA ASP A 42 8.62 4.22 -5.04
C ASP A 42 7.28 4.56 -4.36
N ILE A 43 6.65 3.56 -3.71
CA ILE A 43 5.43 3.77 -2.93
C ILE A 43 5.68 4.75 -1.76
N LYS A 44 6.84 4.66 -1.11
CA LYS A 44 7.25 5.59 -0.02
C LYS A 44 7.30 7.06 -0.46
N LYS A 45 7.54 7.32 -1.75
CA LYS A 45 7.60 8.67 -2.32
C LYS A 45 6.24 9.21 -2.76
N LEU A 46 5.20 8.37 -2.77
CA LEU A 46 3.85 8.83 -3.11
C LEU A 46 3.30 9.75 -2.03
N VAL A 47 2.67 10.84 -2.47
CA VAL A 47 1.97 11.78 -1.60
C VAL A 47 0.54 11.30 -1.43
N PHE A 48 0.17 11.00 -0.19
CA PHE A 48 -1.21 10.76 0.20
C PHE A 48 -1.78 12.03 0.83
N PRO A 49 -3.05 12.37 0.57
CA PRO A 49 -3.71 13.48 1.24
C PRO A 49 -3.63 13.33 2.76
N HIS A 50 -3.36 14.44 3.44
CA HIS A 50 -3.31 14.48 4.91
C HIS A 50 -4.35 15.47 5.47
N PRO A 51 -5.12 15.11 6.50
CA PRO A 51 -5.22 13.78 7.13
C PRO A 51 -6.11 12.85 6.29
N SER A 52 -5.71 11.58 6.10
CA SER A 52 -6.60 10.60 5.45
C SER A 52 -6.29 9.16 5.84
N VAL A 53 -7.31 8.31 5.93
CA VAL A 53 -7.13 6.89 6.24
C VAL A 53 -6.26 6.18 5.19
N SER A 54 -6.22 6.68 3.96
CA SER A 54 -5.38 6.12 2.89
C SER A 54 -3.88 6.27 3.15
N GLU A 55 -3.46 7.21 4.01
CA GLU A 55 -2.05 7.42 4.33
C GLU A 55 -1.42 6.22 5.03
N VAL A 56 -2.23 5.37 5.69
CA VAL A 56 -1.80 4.12 6.33
C VAL A 56 -1.10 3.18 5.34
N LEU A 57 -1.45 3.26 4.05
CA LEU A 57 -0.83 2.44 3.01
C LEU A 57 0.66 2.81 2.84
N ARG A 58 0.98 4.11 2.91
CA ARG A 58 2.36 4.60 2.88
C ARG A 58 3.09 4.29 4.18
N GLU A 59 2.45 4.52 5.33
CA GLU A 59 3.07 4.29 6.64
C GLU A 59 3.50 2.84 6.83
N MET A 60 2.67 1.88 6.42
CA MET A 60 2.98 0.45 6.49
C MET A 60 4.18 0.04 5.62
N MET A 61 4.60 0.85 4.64
CA MET A 61 5.81 0.56 3.86
C MET A 61 7.10 0.91 4.62
N PHE A 62 7.01 1.76 5.64
CA PHE A 62 8.14 2.13 6.50
C PHE A 62 8.36 1.17 7.67
N LEU A 63 7.38 0.31 7.95
CA LEU A 63 7.43 -0.77 8.93
C LEU A 63 7.99 -2.06 8.30
#